data_AF-A0A2H0RQ37-F1
#
_entry.id   AF-A0A2H0RQ37-F1
#
_cell.length_a   1.000
_cell.length_b   1.000
_cell.length_c   1.000
_cell.angle_alpha   90.00
_cell.angle_beta   90.00
_cell.angle_gamma   90.00
#
_symmetry.space_group_name_H-M   'P 1'
#
loop_
_entity.id
_entity.type
_entity.pdbx_description
1 polymer ?
#
loop_
_entity_poly.entity_id
_entity_poly.type
_entity_poly.pdbx_seq_one_letter_code
_entity_poly.pdbx_strand_id
1 'polypeptide(L)'
;MNFVLGFIGVVLSLIMMRKREMIGDMIGDADWMHKVGGNYMIVIYAAIFIFFYSMVLMTGMTSSVWEPILRLLMPWTVDKNAMPF
;
A
#
# COMPACT_ATOMS: atom_id res chain seq x y z
N MET A 1 2.58 16.57 8.46
CA MET A 1 2.17 16.21 7.08
C MET A 1 1.75 14.75 6.95
N ASN A 2 2.47 13.79 7.54
CA ASN A 2 2.19 12.35 7.42
C ASN A 2 0.78 11.93 7.86
N PHE A 3 0.23 12.56 8.91
CA PHE A 3 -1.12 12.25 9.39
C PHE A 3 -2.22 12.60 8.38
N VAL A 4 -2.14 13.77 7.74
CA VAL A 4 -3.12 14.21 6.73
C VAL A 4 -3.05 13.30 5.51
N LEU A 5 -1.84 12.93 5.08
CA LEU A 5 -1.62 12.08 3.93
C LEU A 5 -2.13 10.65 4.17
N GLY A 6 -1.89 10.10 5.36
CA GLY A 6 -2.45 8.81 5.76
C GLY A 6 -3.98 8.86 5.90
N PHE A 7 -4.54 9.93 6.45
CA PHE A 7 -5.99 10.08 6.52
C PHE A 7 -6.64 10.08 5.12
N ILE A 8 -6.06 10.79 4.16
CA ILE A 8 -6.49 10.76 2.75
C ILE A 8 -6.41 9.34 2.18
N GLY A 9 -5.32 8.61 2.46
CA GLY A 9 -5.16 7.23 2.01
C GLY A 9 -6.20 6.26 2.60
N VAL A 10 -6.58 6.43 3.88
CA VAL A 10 -7.69 5.68 4.49
C VAL A 10 -9.00 5.99 3.78
N VAL A 11 -9.34 7.26 3.57
CA VAL A 11 -10.56 7.65 2.86
C VAL A 11 -10.56 7.09 1.44
N LEU A 12 -9.42 7.14 0.74
CA LEU A 12 -9.28 6.57 -0.59
C LEU A 12 -9.51 5.06 -0.60
N SER A 13 -8.96 4.31 0.36
CA SER A 13 -9.19 2.86 0.46
C SER A 13 -10.67 2.51 0.65
N LEU A 14 -11.41 3.30 1.44
CA LEU A 14 -12.85 3.10 1.63
C LEU A 14 -13.62 3.39 0.34
N ILE A 15 -13.23 4.43 -0.40
CA ILE A 15 -13.82 4.72 -1.71
C ILE A 15 -13.52 3.60 -2.70
N MET A 16 -12.29 3.10 -2.73
CA MET A 16 -11.91 1.97 -3.59
C MET A 16 -12.71 0.72 -3.24
N MET A 17 -12.89 0.44 -1.95
CA MET A 17 -13.66 -0.72 -1.50
C MET A 17 -15.16 -0.58 -1.81
N ARG A 18 -15.69 0.64 -1.80
CA ARG A 18 -17.09 0.93 -2.17
C ARG A 18 -17.33 0.90 -3.68
N LYS A 19 -16.39 1.42 -4.47
CA LYS A 19 -16.47 1.52 -5.94
C LYS A 19 -15.64 0.46 -6.66
N ARG A 20 -15.34 -0.65 -6.00
CA ARG A 20 -14.47 -1.74 -6.47
C ARG A 20 -14.85 -2.31 -7.83
N GLU A 21 -16.15 -2.39 -8.13
CA GLU A 21 -16.66 -2.91 -9.41
C GLU A 21 -16.33 -1.91 -10.54
N MET A 22 -16.72 -0.65 -10.36
CA MET A 22 -16.41 0.41 -11.31
C MET A 22 -14.90 0.59 -11.54
N ILE A 23 -14.09 0.53 -10.48
CA ILE A 23 -12.63 0.66 -10.57
C ILE A 23 -12.03 -0.58 -11.24
N GLY A 24 -12.55 -1.77 -10.95
CA GLY A 24 -12.17 -3.00 -11.64
C GLY A 24 -12.44 -2.83 -13.13
N ASP A 25 -13.68 -2.54 -13.52
CA ASP A 25 -14.06 -2.38 -14.93
C ASP A 25 -13.19 -1.35 -15.67
N MET A 26 -12.70 -0.30 -14.98
CA MET A 26 -11.77 0.69 -15.53
C MET A 26 -10.33 0.17 -15.72
N ILE A 27 -9.85 -0.75 -14.87
CA ILE A 27 -8.50 -1.33 -14.97
C ILE A 27 -8.40 -2.32 -16.14
N GLY A 28 -9.53 -2.92 -16.54
CA GLY A 28 -9.60 -3.92 -17.60
C GLY A 28 -9.20 -5.32 -17.13
N ASP A 29 -9.35 -6.31 -17.99
CA ASP A 29 -9.28 -7.72 -17.61
C ASP A 29 -8.06 -8.39 -18.23
N ALA A 30 -7.02 -8.60 -17.43
CA ALA A 30 -5.82 -9.32 -17.87
C ALA A 30 -5.89 -10.80 -17.45
N ASP A 31 -5.37 -11.71 -18.28
CA ASP A 31 -5.48 -13.16 -18.09
C ASP A 31 -4.97 -13.67 -16.73
N TRP A 32 -3.99 -12.98 -16.13
CA TRP A 32 -3.46 -13.33 -14.82
C TRP A 32 -4.41 -12.94 -13.68
N MET A 33 -5.26 -11.93 -13.89
CA MET A 33 -6.19 -11.42 -12.88
C MET A 33 -7.25 -12.47 -12.56
N HIS A 34 -7.68 -13.22 -13.57
CA HIS A 34 -8.59 -14.35 -13.41
C HIS A 34 -8.04 -15.43 -12.46
N LYS A 35 -6.72 -15.65 -12.43
CA LYS A 35 -6.09 -16.65 -11.54
C LYS A 35 -6.11 -16.23 -10.06
N VAL A 36 -6.23 -14.94 -9.79
CA VAL A 36 -6.14 -14.33 -8.45
C VAL A 36 -7.54 -13.97 -7.91
N GLY A 37 -8.60 -14.45 -8.56
CA GLY A 37 -10.00 -14.19 -8.16
C GLY A 37 -10.68 -13.07 -8.96
N GLY A 38 -10.10 -12.69 -10.10
CA GLY A 38 -10.62 -11.65 -10.99
C GLY A 38 -10.16 -10.25 -10.60
N ASN A 39 -10.43 -9.32 -11.50
CA ASN A 39 -10.01 -7.93 -11.36
C ASN A 39 -10.60 -7.23 -10.12
N TYR A 40 -11.85 -7.56 -9.77
CA TYR A 40 -12.50 -7.09 -8.55
C TYR A 40 -11.69 -7.41 -7.28
N MET A 41 -11.14 -8.63 -7.17
CA MET A 41 -10.36 -9.04 -5.99
C MET A 41 -9.04 -8.27 -5.90
N ILE A 42 -8.46 -7.93 -7.05
CA ILE A 42 -7.24 -7.12 -7.11
C ILE A 42 -7.50 -5.71 -6.59
N VAL A 43 -8.65 -5.10 -6.91
CA VAL A 43 -9.03 -3.80 -6.36
C VAL A 43 -9.21 -3.87 -4.83
N ILE A 44 -9.77 -4.97 -4.32
CA ILE A 44 -9.86 -5.20 -2.87
C ILE A 44 -8.48 -5.33 -2.24
N TYR A 45 -7.58 -6.11 -2.82
CA TYR A 45 -6.21 -6.24 -2.30
C TYR A 45 -5.46 -4.92 -2.29
N ALA A 46 -5.61 -4.12 -3.36
CA ALA A 46 -5.05 -2.78 -3.43
C ALA A 46 -5.63 -1.86 -2.35
N ALA A 47 -6.96 -1.88 -2.15
CA ALA A 47 -7.61 -1.06 -1.12
C ALA A 47 -7.13 -1.45 0.30
N ILE A 48 -7.03 -2.74 0.60
CA ILE A 48 -6.52 -3.25 1.88
C ILE A 48 -5.08 -2.81 2.10
N PHE A 49 -4.23 -2.95 1.07
CA PHE A 49 -2.83 -2.53 1.14
C PHE A 49 -2.71 -1.04 1.44
N ILE A 50 -3.45 -0.19 0.71
CA ILE A 50 -3.47 1.26 0.91
C ILE A 50 -3.96 1.60 2.32
N PHE A 51 -4.98 0.92 2.82
CA PHE A 51 -5.49 1.13 4.18
C PHE A 51 -4.40 0.88 5.24
N PHE A 52 -3.76 -0.29 5.21
CA PHE A 52 -2.71 -0.62 6.16
C PHE A 52 -1.48 0.28 6.03
N TYR A 53 -1.06 0.59 4.79
CA TYR A 53 0.04 1.52 4.55
C TYR A 53 -0.25 2.92 5.11
N SER A 54 -1.48 3.38 4.95
CA SER A 54 -1.94 4.66 5.49
C SER A 54 -1.94 4.68 7.02
N MET A 55 -2.36 3.57 7.65
CA MET A 55 -2.28 3.40 9.10
C MET A 55 -0.84 3.47 9.60
N VAL A 56 0.10 2.80 8.92
CA VAL A 56 1.54 2.82 9.25
C VAL A 56 2.13 4.23 9.10
N LEU A 57 1.73 4.97 8.08
CA LEU A 57 2.12 6.38 7.88
C LEU A 57 1.60 7.29 8.99
N MET A 58 0.37 7.08 9.46
CA MET A 58 -0.21 7.88 10.54
C MET A 58 0.42 7.59 11.90
N THR A 59 0.78 6.34 12.17
CA THR A 59 1.42 5.93 13.43
C THR A 59 2.92 6.20 13.48
N GLY A 60 3.52 6.65 12.38
CA GLY A 60 4.97 6.91 12.30
C GLY A 60 5.82 5.63 12.31
N MET A 61 5.20 4.46 12.14
CA MET A 61 5.87 3.15 12.15
C MET A 61 6.50 2.79 10.79
N THR A 62 6.60 3.74 9.87
CA THR A 62 7.18 3.53 8.54
C THR A 62 8.61 2.99 8.60
N SER A 63 9.45 3.48 9.52
CA SER A 63 10.80 2.96 9.71
C SER A 63 10.79 1.51 10.19
N SER A 64 9.96 1.17 11.18
CA SER A 64 9.88 -0.19 11.73
C SER A 64 9.37 -1.23 10.74
N VAL A 65 8.50 -0.86 9.80
CA VAL A 65 7.98 -1.78 8.78
C VAL A 65 8.97 -1.95 7.62
N TRP A 66 9.62 -0.87 7.18
CA TRP A 66 10.54 -0.92 6.03
C TRP A 66 11.95 -1.39 6.37
N GLU A 67 12.46 -1.14 7.58
CA GLU A 67 13.80 -1.58 8.01
C GLU A 67 14.08 -3.08 7.86
N PRO A 68 13.23 -4.02 8.31
CA PRO A 68 13.52 -5.45 8.15
C PRO A 68 13.51 -5.88 6.68
N ILE A 69 12.65 -5.27 5.86
CA ILE A 69 12.56 -5.54 4.42
C ILE A 69 13.82 -5.06 3.71
N LEU A 70 14.28 -3.85 4.02
CA LEU A 70 15.49 -3.26 3.43
C LEU A 70 16.76 -4.01 3.86
N ARG A 71 16.84 -4.46 5.12
CA ARG A 71 17.97 -5.28 5.60
C ARG A 71 18.01 -6.65 4.93
N LEU A 72 16.86 -7.23 4.59
CA LEU A 72 16.78 -8.51 3.88
C LEU A 72 17.19 -8.37 2.40
N LEU A 73 16.82 -7.27 1.75
CA LEU A 73 17.07 -7.04 0.32
C LEU A 73 18.43 -6.38 0.00
N MET A 74 18.99 -5.59 0.93
CA MET A 74 20.27 -4.90 0.74
C MET A 74 21.13 -4.98 2.01
N PRO A 75 21.97 -6.02 2.13
CA PRO A 75 22.76 -6.24 3.34
C PRO A 75 23.96 -5.28 3.51
N TRP A 76 24.30 -4.45 2.50
CA TRP A 76 25.59 -3.74 2.43
C TRP A 76 25.51 -2.20 2.26
N THR A 77 24.46 -1.52 2.76
CA THR A 77 24.42 -0.03 2.71
C THR A 77 23.75 0.65 3.92
N VAL A 78 23.49 -0.07 5.03
CA VAL A 78 22.93 0.57 6.23
C VAL A 78 24.03 1.30 7.02
N ASP A 79 24.58 2.37 6.45
CA ASP A 79 25.35 3.36 7.19
C ASP A 79 24.36 4.22 7.99
N LYS A 80 24.49 4.16 9.32
CA LYS A 80 23.61 4.83 10.27
C LYS A 80 23.72 6.37 10.22
N ASN A 81 24.69 6.91 9.46
CA ASN A 81 24.94 8.34 9.35
C ASN A 81 24.29 9.02 8.13
N ALA A 82 23.59 8.27 7.26
CA ALA A 82 23.05 8.78 5.99
C ALA A 82 21.56 9.18 6.01
N MET A 83 20.88 9.13 7.16
CA MET A 83 19.46 9.51 7.26
C MET A 83 19.27 10.84 8.00
N PRO A 84 19.10 11.98 7.29
CA PRO A 84 18.53 13.19 7.85
C PRO A 84 16.99 13.10 7.73
N PHE A 85 16.37 12.30 8.58
CA PHE A 85 14.93 12.38 8.84
C PHE A 85 14.69 12.45 10.34
#